data_AF-A0A7S3SN58-F1
#
_entry.id   AF-A0A7S3SN58-F1
#
_cell.length_a   1.000
_cell.length_b   1.000
_cell.length_c   1.000
_cell.angle_alpha   90.00
_cell.angle_beta   90.00
_cell.angle_gamma   90.00
#
_symmetry.space_group_name_H-M   'P 1'
#
loop_
_entity.id
_entity.type
_entity.pdbx_description
1 polymer ?
#
loop_
_entity_poly.entity_id
_entity_poly.type
_entity_poly.pdbx_seq_one_letter_code
_entity_poly.pdbx_strand_id
1 'polypeptide(L)'
;DRYVPPIGSMMGAAMDVDPRAAAAKRKKDRERLQSNIERLKVELKAQEERNKSVLAHLKASCGTWFAEQGNRSAEAMNLFLQHCIFPRCVFSPADAVYCAEFVRITHAQGTPYFSTLQYYDKLLRDTSVHIFSCTERQAVNLGRFLNESIKLLIHWKSSEAVYRSECASLPGFSVSFNKVDAKKASYEDYIKVVFKWFCKILKSLVHCLESSEYMEVRNALHVLTRTIDVFPGMRKLCEHLERKVDVLRSEERKDLQIQASQYYTMLQKVKPKLLTQDQFCCGFAMKQGDRPAAADGAAGRAAAGKAAAVAEAPATATTVKDEPSADVTKARPRTPEATEQPDQLSTKPVASSP
;
A
#
# COMPACT_ATOMS: atom_id res chain seq x y z
N ASP A 1 6.54 21.61 -8.32
CA ASP A 1 5.49 22.09 -9.25
C ASP A 1 4.31 22.87 -8.68
N ARG A 2 3.93 22.82 -7.40
CA ARG A 2 2.85 23.70 -6.88
C ARG A 2 3.19 25.21 -6.79
N TYR A 3 4.45 25.58 -7.00
CA TYR A 3 4.95 26.96 -6.84
C TYR A 3 5.24 27.68 -8.16
N VAL A 4 4.85 27.10 -9.30
CA VAL A 4 4.93 27.77 -10.60
C VAL A 4 3.63 28.56 -10.81
N PRO A 5 3.68 29.89 -11.04
CA PRO A 5 2.48 30.66 -11.30
C PRO A 5 1.85 30.21 -12.64
N PRO A 6 0.51 30.11 -12.74
CA PRO A 6 -0.15 29.77 -13.98
C PRO A 6 -0.02 30.94 -14.96
N ILE A 7 0.92 30.85 -15.88
CA ILE A 7 1.04 31.78 -17.00
C ILE A 7 0.12 31.28 -18.11
N GLY A 8 -0.97 32.02 -18.35
CA GLY A 8 -1.72 32.00 -19.60
C GLY A 8 -3.00 31.16 -19.62
N SER A 9 -4.14 31.82 -19.38
CA SER A 9 -5.39 31.52 -20.08
C SER A 9 -6.43 32.60 -19.76
N MET A 10 -6.40 33.72 -20.47
CA MET A 10 -7.57 34.59 -20.67
C MET A 10 -7.32 35.41 -21.94
N MET A 11 -7.56 34.78 -23.09
CA MET A 11 -7.66 35.46 -24.37
C MET A 11 -9.02 35.09 -24.96
N GLY A 12 -9.98 36.01 -24.86
CA GLY A 12 -11.31 35.85 -25.46
C GLY A 12 -12.44 36.50 -24.67
N ALA A 13 -12.72 37.77 -24.99
CA ALA A 13 -14.04 38.40 -25.09
C ALA A 13 -13.86 39.93 -25.02
N ALA A 14 -13.87 40.58 -26.18
CA ALA A 14 -13.90 42.03 -26.28
C ALA A 14 -15.30 42.53 -25.91
N MET A 15 -15.42 43.12 -24.74
CA MET A 15 -16.44 44.11 -24.41
C MET A 15 -15.70 45.42 -24.12
N ASP A 16 -16.30 46.56 -24.43
CA ASP A 16 -15.78 47.91 -24.18
C ASP A 16 -15.39 48.12 -22.71
N VAL A 17 -14.18 47.69 -22.34
CA VAL A 17 -13.55 48.01 -21.07
C VAL A 17 -12.65 49.19 -21.33
N ASP A 18 -12.94 50.32 -20.69
CA ASP A 18 -12.07 51.50 -20.70
C ASP A 18 -10.60 51.06 -20.54
N PRO A 19 -9.72 51.34 -21.54
CA PRO A 19 -8.34 50.87 -21.52
C PRO A 19 -7.57 51.31 -20.27
N ARG A 20 -7.96 52.42 -19.62
CA ARG A 20 -7.42 52.82 -18.31
C ARG A 20 -7.90 51.93 -17.18
N ALA A 21 -9.18 51.56 -17.14
CA ALA A 21 -9.73 50.63 -16.16
C ALA A 21 -9.13 49.22 -16.32
N ALA A 22 -8.93 48.77 -17.56
CA ALA A 22 -8.24 47.51 -17.86
C ALA A 22 -6.77 47.53 -17.42
N ALA A 23 -6.06 48.64 -17.64
CA ALA A 23 -4.67 48.83 -17.19
C ALA A 23 -4.55 48.89 -15.66
N ALA A 24 -5.46 49.59 -14.98
CA ALA A 24 -5.52 49.66 -13.52
C ALA A 24 -5.80 48.29 -12.89
N LYS A 25 -6.74 47.52 -13.46
CA LYS A 25 -7.00 46.13 -13.05
C LYS A 25 -5.77 45.25 -13.22
N ARG A 26 -5.09 45.32 -14.37
CA ARG A 26 -3.83 44.57 -14.62
C ARG A 26 -2.72 44.96 -13.64
N LYS A 27 -2.61 46.23 -13.25
CA LYS A 27 -1.64 46.70 -12.26
C LYS A 27 -1.95 46.11 -10.88
N LYS A 28 -3.20 46.19 -10.42
CA LYS A 28 -3.65 45.61 -9.15
C LYS A 28 -3.48 44.09 -9.10
N ASP A 29 -3.79 43.39 -10.18
CA ASP A 29 -3.58 41.95 -10.28
C ASP A 29 -2.08 41.58 -10.20
N ARG A 30 -1.21 42.38 -10.84
CA ARG A 30 0.25 42.21 -10.75
C ARG A 30 0.75 42.39 -9.33
N GLU A 31 0.29 43.42 -8.63
CA GLU A 31 0.65 43.69 -7.22
C GLU A 31 0.16 42.54 -6.31
N ARG A 32 -1.06 42.04 -6.52
CA ARG A 32 -1.59 40.88 -5.78
C ARG A 32 -0.77 39.61 -6.03
N LEU A 33 -0.40 39.35 -7.29
CA LEU A 33 0.43 38.20 -7.66
C LEU A 33 1.83 38.32 -7.04
N GLN A 34 2.42 39.52 -7.05
CA GLN A 34 3.72 39.78 -6.45
C GLN A 34 3.70 39.53 -4.93
N SER A 35 2.67 40.03 -4.24
CA SER A 35 2.47 39.76 -2.82
C SER A 35 2.27 38.26 -2.52
N ASN A 36 1.51 37.54 -3.35
CA ASN A 36 1.36 36.09 -3.23
C ASN A 36 2.69 35.36 -3.43
N ILE A 37 3.52 35.78 -4.41
CA ILE A 37 4.85 35.20 -4.64
C ILE A 37 5.74 35.39 -3.41
N GLU A 38 5.75 36.59 -2.83
CA GLU A 38 6.53 36.89 -1.62
C GLU A 38 6.07 36.03 -0.43
N ARG A 39 4.75 35.91 -0.21
CA ARG A 39 4.22 35.03 0.84
C ARG A 39 4.60 33.57 0.61
N LEU A 40 4.45 33.05 -0.62
CA LEU A 40 4.80 31.67 -0.96
C LEU A 40 6.30 31.39 -0.78
N LYS A 41 7.18 32.37 -1.02
CA LYS A 41 8.62 32.23 -0.75
C LYS A 41 8.91 32.09 0.75
N VAL A 42 8.21 32.85 1.59
CA VAL A 42 8.34 32.76 3.05
C VAL A 42 7.82 31.40 3.55
N GLU A 43 6.64 30.97 3.09
CA GLU A 43 6.06 29.67 3.43
C GLU A 43 6.96 28.49 2.98
N LEU A 44 7.53 28.57 1.78
CA LEU A 44 8.46 27.56 1.27
C LEU A 44 9.68 27.42 2.18
N LYS A 45 10.31 28.54 2.54
CA LYS A 45 11.49 28.52 3.43
C LYS A 45 11.15 27.91 4.80
N ALA A 46 10.03 28.31 5.40
CA ALA A 46 9.58 27.75 6.68
C ALA A 46 9.31 26.23 6.58
N GLN A 47 8.72 25.78 5.45
CA GLN A 47 8.45 24.38 5.22
C GLN A 47 9.73 23.56 4.99
N GLU A 48 10.74 24.11 4.32
CA GLU A 48 12.06 23.49 4.13
C GLU A 48 12.78 23.31 5.47
N GLU A 49 12.78 24.35 6.32
CA GLU A 49 13.37 24.30 7.66
C GLU A 49 12.66 23.25 8.54
N ARG A 50 11.32 23.21 8.51
CA ARG A 50 10.54 22.20 9.22
C ARG A 50 10.82 20.80 8.69
N ASN A 51 10.88 20.61 7.37
CA ASN A 51 11.17 19.31 6.77
C ASN A 51 12.55 18.79 7.22
N LYS A 52 13.57 19.64 7.16
CA LYS A 52 14.92 19.31 7.64
C LYS A 52 14.94 18.91 9.11
N SER A 53 14.22 19.65 9.96
CA SER A 53 14.09 19.33 11.38
C SER A 53 13.43 17.97 11.62
N VAL A 54 12.32 17.69 10.93
CA VAL A 54 11.60 16.40 11.03
C VAL A 54 12.48 15.25 10.54
N LEU A 55 13.17 15.40 9.42
CA LEU A 55 14.06 14.36 8.89
C LEU A 55 15.23 14.07 9.85
N ALA A 56 15.79 15.09 10.49
CA ALA A 56 16.83 14.92 11.50
C ALA A 56 16.30 14.17 12.73
N HIS A 57 15.09 14.50 13.19
CA HIS A 57 14.44 13.80 14.30
C HIS A 57 14.15 12.33 13.98
N LEU A 58 13.62 12.04 12.79
CA LEU A 58 13.40 10.66 12.33
C LEU A 58 14.70 9.87 12.33
N LYS A 59 15.78 10.43 11.77
CA LYS A 59 17.09 9.78 11.73
C LYS A 59 17.66 9.53 13.13
N ALA A 60 17.42 10.41 14.09
CA ALA A 60 17.86 10.23 15.47
C ALA A 60 17.08 9.13 16.21
N SER A 61 15.78 8.98 15.90
CA SER A 61 14.89 8.03 16.58
C SER A 61 14.82 6.64 15.94
N CYS A 62 15.12 6.52 14.64
CA CYS A 62 14.89 5.28 13.90
C CYS A 62 15.71 4.08 14.41
N GLY A 63 16.84 4.33 15.08
CA GLY A 63 17.69 3.27 15.64
C GLY A 63 17.00 2.33 16.64
N THR A 64 15.94 2.80 17.32
CA THR A 64 15.27 2.03 18.38
C THR A 64 13.97 1.37 17.95
N TRP A 65 13.37 1.77 16.83
CA TRP A 65 12.01 1.35 16.42
C TRP A 65 11.82 -0.17 16.33
N PHE A 66 12.84 -0.90 15.87
CA PHE A 66 12.81 -2.36 15.69
C PHE A 66 13.89 -3.08 16.51
N ALA A 67 14.48 -2.39 17.51
CA ALA A 67 15.64 -2.90 18.23
C ALA A 67 15.30 -4.00 19.25
N GLU A 68 14.07 -4.05 19.76
CA GLU A 68 13.65 -5.09 20.72
C GLU A 68 13.66 -6.48 20.08
N GLN A 69 14.17 -7.50 20.80
CA GLN A 69 14.33 -8.87 20.27
C GLN A 69 13.00 -9.46 19.72
N GLY A 70 11.86 -9.13 20.33
CA GLY A 70 10.54 -9.55 19.83
C GLY A 70 10.14 -8.92 18.48
N ASN A 71 10.76 -7.80 18.12
CA ASN A 71 10.45 -7.01 16.92
C ASN A 71 11.44 -7.24 15.76
N ARG A 72 12.39 -8.17 15.90
CA ARG A 72 13.37 -8.53 14.86
C ARG A 72 12.91 -9.73 14.03
N SER A 73 11.70 -9.64 13.47
CA SER A 73 11.07 -10.78 12.79
C SER A 73 10.23 -10.37 11.59
N ALA A 74 9.89 -11.34 10.76
CA ALA A 74 8.88 -11.14 9.71
C ALA A 74 7.51 -10.73 10.29
N GLU A 75 7.21 -11.14 11.53
CA GLU A 75 5.98 -10.79 12.23
C GLU A 75 5.92 -9.31 12.60
N ALA A 76 7.06 -8.71 12.98
CA ALA A 76 7.12 -7.28 13.22
C ALA A 76 6.74 -6.45 11.98
N MET A 77 7.08 -6.92 10.78
CA MET A 77 6.67 -6.26 9.54
C MET A 77 5.16 -6.39 9.30
N ASN A 78 4.53 -7.52 9.66
CA ASN A 78 3.08 -7.68 9.64
C ASN A 78 2.41 -6.69 10.60
N LEU A 79 2.88 -6.62 11.85
CA LEU A 79 2.36 -5.70 12.87
C LEU A 79 2.51 -4.24 12.43
N PHE A 80 3.66 -3.87 11.85
CA PHE A 80 3.87 -2.53 11.30
C PHE A 80 2.90 -2.20 10.16
N LEU A 81 2.70 -3.13 9.23
CA LEU A 81 1.72 -2.98 8.15
C LEU A 81 0.30 -2.82 8.72
N GLN A 82 -0.11 -3.72 9.64
CA GLN A 82 -1.45 -3.79 10.21
C GLN A 82 -1.79 -2.60 11.09
N HIS A 83 -0.88 -2.15 11.96
CA HIS A 83 -1.16 -1.11 12.96
C HIS A 83 -0.74 0.29 12.51
N CYS A 84 0.26 0.42 11.62
CA CYS A 84 0.78 1.74 11.24
C CYS A 84 0.42 2.13 9.81
N ILE A 85 0.57 1.23 8.84
CA ILE A 85 0.42 1.57 7.42
C ILE A 85 -1.04 1.50 6.97
N PHE A 86 -1.70 0.34 7.07
CA PHE A 86 -3.03 0.14 6.52
C PHE A 86 -4.11 1.07 7.09
N PRO A 87 -4.15 1.35 8.41
CA PRO A 87 -5.14 2.28 8.96
C PRO A 87 -5.04 3.69 8.37
N ARG A 88 -3.83 4.09 7.92
CA ARG A 88 -3.55 5.43 7.39
C ARG A 88 -3.63 5.48 5.87
N CYS A 89 -3.04 4.52 5.16
CA CYS A 89 -2.90 4.59 3.70
C CYS A 89 -4.24 4.56 2.96
N VAL A 90 -5.29 3.99 3.57
CA VAL A 90 -6.64 3.96 2.99
C VAL A 90 -7.51 5.15 3.40
N PHE A 91 -7.09 5.95 4.38
CA PHE A 91 -7.90 7.01 4.98
C PHE A 91 -8.08 8.21 4.04
N SER A 92 -6.99 8.77 3.53
CA SER A 92 -7.03 9.91 2.61
C SER A 92 -5.99 9.77 1.48
N PRO A 93 -6.19 10.50 0.37
CA PRO A 93 -5.20 10.56 -0.70
C PRO A 93 -3.82 11.05 -0.26
N ALA A 94 -3.76 11.98 0.70
CA ALA A 94 -2.51 12.52 1.20
C ALA A 94 -1.80 11.50 2.10
N ASP A 95 -2.57 10.79 2.94
CA ASP A 95 -2.04 9.72 3.79
C ASP A 95 -1.51 8.55 2.98
N ALA A 96 -2.15 8.19 1.85
CA ALA A 96 -1.66 7.17 0.94
C ALA A 96 -0.22 7.46 0.45
N VAL A 97 0.01 8.69 -0.01
CA VAL A 97 1.35 9.11 -0.47
C VAL A 97 2.32 9.25 0.70
N TYR A 98 1.84 9.79 1.83
CA TYR A 98 2.65 9.91 3.05
C TYR A 98 3.14 8.55 3.54
N CYS A 99 2.30 7.52 3.57
CA CYS A 99 2.68 6.17 3.99
C CYS A 99 3.78 5.59 3.10
N ALA A 100 3.68 5.73 1.77
CA ALA A 100 4.72 5.28 0.85
C ALA A 100 6.04 6.05 1.07
N GLU A 101 5.95 7.37 1.22
CA GLU A 101 7.10 8.23 1.45
C GLU A 101 7.78 7.98 2.81
N PHE A 102 6.98 7.72 3.85
CA PHE A 102 7.48 7.38 5.18
C PHE A 102 8.30 6.09 5.16
N VAL A 103 7.82 5.05 4.45
CA VAL A 103 8.56 3.80 4.25
C VAL A 103 9.83 4.03 3.46
N ARG A 104 9.78 4.85 2.40
CA ARG A 104 10.96 5.24 1.62
C ARG A 104 12.02 5.91 2.50
N ILE A 105 11.62 6.87 3.33
CA ILE A 105 12.50 7.57 4.27
C ILE A 105 13.06 6.62 5.32
N THR A 106 12.22 5.74 5.89
CA THR A 106 12.62 4.73 6.88
C THR A 106 13.70 3.80 6.33
N HIS A 107 13.52 3.36 5.08
CA HIS A 107 14.53 2.60 4.36
C HIS A 107 15.81 3.42 4.15
N ALA A 108 15.71 4.61 3.56
CA ALA A 108 16.86 5.46 3.20
C ALA A 108 17.70 5.92 4.41
N GLN A 109 17.12 5.99 5.60
CA GLN A 109 17.84 6.30 6.84
C GLN A 109 18.68 5.11 7.36
N GLY A 110 18.55 3.93 6.77
CA GLY A 110 19.26 2.73 7.22
C GLY A 110 18.74 2.24 8.57
N THR A 111 17.43 2.30 8.79
CA THR A 111 16.78 1.86 10.03
C THR A 111 17.16 0.41 10.37
N PRO A 112 17.83 0.15 11.50
CA PRO A 112 18.23 -1.19 11.89
C PRO A 112 17.03 -2.13 12.02
N TYR A 113 17.21 -3.39 11.61
CA TYR A 113 16.20 -4.46 11.68
C TYR A 113 14.89 -4.25 10.88
N PHE A 114 14.70 -3.09 10.24
CA PHE A 114 13.61 -2.87 9.30
C PHE A 114 13.89 -3.59 7.97
N SER A 115 13.34 -4.80 7.80
CA SER A 115 13.49 -5.56 6.56
C SER A 115 12.57 -5.02 5.46
N THR A 116 13.12 -4.16 4.61
CA THR A 116 12.42 -3.56 3.48
C THR A 116 11.94 -4.62 2.47
N LEU A 117 12.77 -5.65 2.22
CA LEU A 117 12.36 -6.77 1.36
C LEU A 117 11.14 -7.51 1.92
N GLN A 118 11.15 -7.83 3.22
CA GLN A 118 10.03 -8.53 3.84
C GLN A 118 8.77 -7.68 3.92
N TYR A 119 8.92 -6.38 4.18
CA TYR A 119 7.82 -5.41 4.15
C TYR A 119 7.09 -5.45 2.81
N TYR A 120 7.81 -5.33 1.69
CA TYR A 120 7.21 -5.36 0.36
C TYR A 120 6.71 -6.75 -0.03
N ASP A 121 7.37 -7.83 0.41
CA ASP A 121 6.86 -9.18 0.20
C ASP A 121 5.49 -9.38 0.83
N LYS A 122 5.30 -8.95 2.08
CA LYS A 122 4.02 -9.03 2.78
C LYS A 122 2.96 -8.15 2.12
N LEU A 123 3.28 -6.88 1.88
CA LEU A 123 2.36 -5.93 1.26
C LEU A 123 1.81 -6.45 -0.07
N LEU A 124 2.68 -6.92 -0.96
CA LEU A 124 2.29 -7.27 -2.33
C LEU A 124 1.66 -8.67 -2.43
N ARG A 125 2.03 -9.59 -1.53
CA ARG A 125 1.46 -10.94 -1.46
C ARG A 125 0.00 -10.94 -1.04
N ASP A 126 -0.37 -10.05 -0.14
CA ASP A 126 -1.69 -10.02 0.49
C ASP A 126 -2.61 -8.97 -0.16
N THR A 127 -2.26 -8.47 -1.35
CA THR A 127 -2.99 -7.42 -2.07
C THR A 127 -4.49 -7.73 -2.21
N SER A 128 -4.87 -8.98 -2.52
CA SER A 128 -6.29 -9.36 -2.67
C SER A 128 -7.09 -9.22 -1.38
N VAL A 129 -6.50 -9.58 -0.23
CA VAL A 129 -7.15 -9.46 1.09
C VAL A 129 -7.40 -7.98 1.43
N HIS A 130 -6.45 -7.11 1.10
CA HIS A 130 -6.61 -5.67 1.30
C HIS A 130 -7.68 -5.08 0.38
N ILE A 131 -7.78 -5.55 -0.88
CA ILE A 131 -8.82 -5.12 -1.81
C ILE A 131 -10.20 -5.54 -1.32
N PHE A 132 -10.33 -6.79 -0.86
CA PHE A 132 -11.58 -7.35 -0.35
C PHE A 132 -12.10 -6.60 0.88
N SER A 133 -11.20 -6.18 1.79
CA SER A 133 -11.57 -5.50 3.04
C SER A 133 -11.83 -3.99 2.88
N CYS A 134 -11.56 -3.40 1.72
CA CYS A 134 -11.75 -1.98 1.48
C CYS A 134 -13.18 -1.62 1.06
N THR A 135 -13.62 -0.43 1.46
CA THR A 135 -14.69 0.29 0.74
C THR A 135 -14.16 0.84 -0.58
N GLU A 136 -15.05 1.26 -1.47
CA GLU A 136 -14.67 1.83 -2.77
C GLU A 136 -13.67 2.99 -2.66
N ARG A 137 -13.92 3.93 -1.75
CA ARG A 137 -13.03 5.09 -1.55
C ARG A 137 -11.66 4.65 -1.01
N GLN A 138 -11.65 3.67 -0.12
CA GLN A 138 -10.42 3.11 0.42
C GLN A 138 -9.61 2.39 -0.66
N ALA A 139 -10.26 1.65 -1.57
CA ALA A 139 -9.59 0.98 -2.69
C ALA A 139 -8.89 1.98 -3.62
N VAL A 140 -9.50 3.14 -3.87
CA VAL A 140 -8.85 4.22 -4.64
C VAL A 140 -7.59 4.74 -3.94
N ASN A 141 -7.62 4.91 -2.62
CA ASN A 141 -6.46 5.36 -1.84
C ASN A 141 -5.38 4.26 -1.76
N LEU A 142 -5.78 3.00 -1.55
CA LEU A 142 -4.90 1.83 -1.61
C LEU A 142 -4.17 1.78 -2.96
N GLY A 143 -4.88 2.00 -4.06
CA GLY A 143 -4.29 2.07 -5.40
C GLY A 143 -3.25 3.18 -5.55
N ARG A 144 -3.44 4.35 -4.91
CA ARG A 144 -2.44 5.43 -4.90
C ARG A 144 -1.21 5.03 -4.10
N PHE A 145 -1.41 4.46 -2.91
CA PHE A 145 -0.33 3.96 -2.07
C PHE A 145 0.50 2.89 -2.80
N LEU A 146 -0.16 1.88 -3.39
CA LEU A 146 0.50 0.85 -4.18
C LEU A 146 1.24 1.44 -5.40
N ASN A 147 0.67 2.44 -6.07
CA ASN A 147 1.34 3.11 -7.18
C ASN A 147 2.69 3.70 -6.74
N GLU A 148 2.72 4.49 -5.66
CA GLU A 148 3.96 5.08 -5.14
C GLU A 148 4.95 4.02 -4.60
N SER A 149 4.44 2.99 -3.93
CA SER A 149 5.27 1.85 -3.48
C SER A 149 5.93 1.12 -4.64
N ILE A 150 5.17 0.79 -5.70
CA ILE A 150 5.70 0.07 -6.86
C ILE A 150 6.64 0.97 -7.68
N LYS A 151 6.36 2.28 -7.80
CA LYS A 151 7.28 3.25 -8.42
C LYS A 151 8.68 3.18 -7.80
N LEU A 152 8.75 3.14 -6.46
CA LEU A 152 10.02 3.02 -5.74
C LEU A 152 10.74 1.69 -6.04
N LEU A 153 10.00 0.58 -6.09
CA LEU A 153 10.58 -0.72 -6.43
C LEU A 153 11.15 -0.74 -7.86
N ILE A 154 10.45 -0.13 -8.81
CA ILE A 154 10.91 0.03 -10.20
C ILE A 154 12.13 0.96 -10.26
N HIS A 155 12.18 2.04 -9.46
CA HIS A 155 13.33 2.94 -9.37
C HIS A 155 14.60 2.20 -8.95
N TRP A 156 14.54 1.41 -7.87
CA TRP A 156 15.69 0.59 -7.45
C TRP A 156 16.08 -0.47 -8.47
N LYS A 157 15.13 -0.93 -9.29
CA LYS A 157 15.34 -1.87 -10.39
C LYS A 157 15.86 -1.20 -11.67
N SER A 158 15.78 0.13 -11.78
CA SER A 158 16.08 0.83 -13.04
C SER A 158 17.54 0.69 -13.47
N SER A 159 18.45 0.64 -12.50
CA SER A 159 19.87 0.42 -12.74
C SER A 159 20.56 -0.20 -11.53
N GLU A 160 21.61 -0.97 -11.80
CA GLU A 160 22.43 -1.56 -10.74
C GLU A 160 23.14 -0.47 -9.91
N ALA A 161 23.49 0.67 -10.52
CA ALA A 161 24.10 1.79 -9.83
C ALA A 161 23.17 2.39 -8.75
N VAL A 162 21.90 2.63 -9.11
CA VAL A 162 20.87 3.08 -8.16
C VAL A 162 20.73 2.06 -7.03
N TYR A 163 20.57 0.77 -7.35
CA TYR A 163 20.47 -0.29 -6.36
C TYR A 163 21.66 -0.33 -5.40
N ARG A 164 22.88 -0.21 -5.91
CA ARG A 164 24.11 -0.22 -5.08
C ARG A 164 24.16 0.99 -4.14
N SER A 165 23.77 2.17 -4.64
CA SER A 165 23.82 3.41 -3.88
C SER A 165 22.72 3.53 -2.81
N GLU A 166 21.51 3.06 -3.12
CA GLU A 166 20.33 3.29 -2.28
C GLU A 166 19.92 2.06 -1.46
N CYS A 167 20.29 0.83 -1.87
CA CYS A 167 19.78 -0.40 -1.24
C CYS A 167 20.87 -1.31 -0.70
N ALA A 168 21.90 -1.63 -1.51
CA ALA A 168 22.82 -2.74 -1.22
C ALA A 168 23.66 -2.55 0.06
N SER A 169 23.89 -1.30 0.48
CA SER A 169 24.60 -0.94 1.70
C SER A 169 23.71 -0.88 2.93
N LEU A 170 22.37 -0.82 2.75
CA LEU A 170 21.42 -0.57 3.82
C LEU A 170 20.92 -1.87 4.48
N PRO A 171 20.60 -1.85 5.79
CA PRO A 171 20.14 -3.03 6.53
C PRO A 171 18.86 -3.66 6.00
N GLY A 172 18.01 -2.89 5.32
CA GLY A 172 16.71 -3.37 4.83
C GLY A 172 16.77 -4.43 3.74
N PHE A 173 17.95 -4.65 3.14
CA PHE A 173 18.23 -5.69 2.17
C PHE A 173 19.08 -6.84 2.75
N SER A 174 19.28 -6.85 4.06
CA SER A 174 19.88 -7.99 4.76
C SER A 174 19.02 -9.24 4.59
N VAL A 175 19.65 -10.38 4.30
CA VAL A 175 18.97 -11.69 4.24
C VAL A 175 18.65 -12.26 5.64
N SER A 176 19.10 -11.61 6.71
CA SER A 176 18.86 -12.03 8.09
C SER A 176 18.14 -10.93 8.87
N PHE A 177 17.11 -11.32 9.63
CA PHE A 177 16.39 -10.42 10.54
C PHE A 177 17.16 -10.14 11.84
N ASN A 178 18.06 -11.04 12.24
CA ASN A 178 18.72 -10.98 13.55
C ASN A 178 20.07 -10.25 13.49
N LYS A 179 20.65 -10.12 12.28
CA LYS A 179 21.97 -9.55 12.05
C LYS A 179 21.89 -8.45 10.99
N VAL A 180 22.14 -7.22 11.42
CA VAL A 180 22.19 -6.02 10.57
C VAL A 180 23.25 -6.16 9.47
N ASP A 181 24.43 -6.68 9.82
CA ASP A 181 25.55 -6.83 8.89
C ASP A 181 25.56 -8.13 8.09
N ALA A 182 24.46 -8.89 8.09
CA ALA A 182 24.39 -10.11 7.30
C ALA A 182 24.54 -9.82 5.79
N LYS A 183 24.71 -10.90 5.02
CA LYS A 183 24.79 -10.83 3.57
C LYS A 183 23.58 -10.06 3.04
N LYS A 184 23.82 -9.05 2.20
CA LYS A 184 22.76 -8.30 1.55
C LYS A 184 22.35 -8.98 0.25
N ALA A 185 21.10 -8.81 -0.16
CA ALA A 185 20.60 -9.34 -1.43
C ALA A 185 21.40 -8.73 -2.60
N SER A 186 21.79 -9.57 -3.56
CA SER A 186 22.43 -9.09 -4.78
C SER A 186 21.41 -8.36 -5.66
N TYR A 187 21.90 -7.57 -6.62
CA TYR A 187 21.01 -6.95 -7.61
C TYR A 187 20.23 -7.99 -8.40
N GLU A 188 20.86 -9.10 -8.80
CA GLU A 188 20.21 -10.21 -9.48
C GLU A 188 19.08 -10.83 -8.62
N ASP A 189 19.32 -11.04 -7.33
CA ASP A 189 18.29 -11.55 -6.41
C ASP A 189 17.12 -10.56 -6.31
N TYR A 190 17.41 -9.27 -6.24
CA TYR A 190 16.39 -8.22 -6.20
C TYR A 190 15.53 -8.21 -7.48
N ILE A 191 16.14 -8.31 -8.67
CA ILE A 191 15.40 -8.40 -9.94
C ILE A 191 14.46 -9.61 -9.95
N LYS A 192 14.94 -10.77 -9.49
CA LYS A 192 14.12 -12.00 -9.38
C LYS A 192 12.95 -11.81 -8.43
N VAL A 193 13.17 -11.14 -7.30
CA VAL A 193 12.13 -10.87 -6.30
C VAL A 193 11.10 -9.87 -6.84
N VAL A 194 11.51 -8.80 -7.50
CA VAL A 194 10.58 -7.84 -8.13
C VAL A 194 9.72 -8.53 -9.19
N PHE A 195 10.30 -9.39 -10.03
CA PHE A 195 9.52 -10.20 -10.98
C PHE A 195 8.48 -11.07 -10.27
N LYS A 196 8.85 -11.74 -9.17
CA LYS A 196 7.93 -12.55 -8.38
C LYS A 196 6.79 -11.73 -7.80
N TRP A 197 7.08 -10.54 -7.29
CA TRP A 197 6.05 -9.63 -6.77
C TRP A 197 5.08 -9.19 -7.87
N PHE A 198 5.55 -8.83 -9.06
CA PHE A 198 4.68 -8.47 -10.18
C PHE A 198 3.76 -9.64 -10.59
N CYS A 199 4.30 -10.86 -10.66
CA CYS A 199 3.51 -12.06 -10.90
C CYS A 199 2.49 -12.32 -9.78
N LYS A 200 2.83 -12.02 -8.52
CA LYS A 200 1.94 -12.20 -7.37
C LYS A 200 0.80 -11.17 -7.36
N ILE A 201 1.11 -9.90 -7.64
CA ILE A 201 0.13 -8.83 -7.84
C ILE A 201 -0.85 -9.21 -8.95
N LEU A 202 -0.37 -9.70 -10.10
CA LEU A 202 -1.24 -10.18 -11.16
C LEU A 202 -2.21 -11.26 -10.66
N LYS A 203 -1.69 -12.30 -9.99
CA LYS A 203 -2.51 -13.40 -9.47
C LYS A 203 -3.58 -12.89 -8.51
N SER A 204 -3.23 -11.98 -7.59
CA SER A 204 -4.17 -11.38 -6.65
C SER A 204 -5.24 -10.54 -7.35
N LEU A 205 -4.87 -9.72 -8.33
CA LEU A 205 -5.82 -8.86 -9.04
C LEU A 205 -6.74 -9.67 -9.97
N VAL A 206 -6.21 -10.69 -10.65
CA VAL A 206 -7.03 -11.61 -11.46
C VAL A 206 -8.04 -12.34 -10.58
N HIS A 207 -7.62 -12.83 -9.42
CA HIS A 207 -8.53 -13.46 -8.46
C HIS A 207 -9.68 -12.52 -8.06
N CYS A 208 -9.39 -11.26 -7.73
CA CYS A 208 -10.43 -10.28 -7.39
C CYS A 208 -11.34 -9.94 -8.58
N LEU A 209 -10.83 -9.92 -9.82
CA LEU A 209 -11.62 -9.67 -11.04
C LEU A 209 -12.51 -10.86 -11.42
N GLU A 210 -12.14 -12.08 -11.04
CA GLU A 210 -12.93 -13.31 -11.24
C GLU A 210 -13.97 -13.55 -10.14
N SER A 211 -13.98 -12.71 -9.10
CA SER A 211 -14.92 -12.83 -8.00
C SER A 211 -16.36 -12.58 -8.45
N SER A 212 -17.31 -13.32 -7.89
CA SER A 212 -18.74 -13.01 -8.02
C SER A 212 -19.11 -11.74 -7.24
N GLU A 213 -18.32 -11.39 -6.23
CA GLU A 213 -18.60 -10.30 -5.31
C GLU A 213 -18.40 -8.94 -5.97
N TYR A 214 -19.50 -8.19 -6.07
CA TYR A 214 -19.55 -6.89 -6.72
C TYR A 214 -18.47 -5.92 -6.20
N MET A 215 -18.33 -5.80 -4.87
CA MET A 215 -17.40 -4.87 -4.26
C MET A 215 -15.94 -5.25 -4.53
N GLU A 216 -15.64 -6.55 -4.58
CA GLU A 216 -14.28 -7.03 -4.84
C GLU A 216 -13.83 -6.71 -6.27
N VAL A 217 -14.70 -6.98 -7.27
CA VAL A 217 -14.44 -6.64 -8.67
C VAL A 217 -14.30 -5.12 -8.84
N ARG A 218 -15.22 -4.33 -8.25
CA ARG A 218 -15.19 -2.86 -8.31
C ARG A 218 -13.92 -2.28 -7.71
N ASN A 219 -13.53 -2.75 -6.53
CA ASN A 219 -12.32 -2.30 -5.84
C ASN A 219 -11.05 -2.67 -6.61
N ALA A 220 -11.00 -3.87 -7.21
CA ALA A 220 -9.89 -4.29 -8.04
C ALA A 220 -9.71 -3.37 -9.27
N LEU A 221 -10.81 -3.02 -9.95
CA LEU A 221 -10.79 -2.07 -11.07
C LEU A 221 -10.29 -0.69 -10.66
N HIS A 222 -10.67 -0.20 -9.46
CA HIS A 222 -10.14 1.06 -8.91
C HIS A 222 -8.64 1.00 -8.65
N VAL A 223 -8.14 -0.07 -8.02
CA VAL A 223 -6.71 -0.26 -7.76
C VAL A 223 -5.92 -0.36 -9.06
N LEU A 224 -6.41 -1.13 -10.04
CA LEU A 224 -5.81 -1.28 -11.36
C LEU A 224 -5.73 0.07 -12.11
N THR A 225 -6.81 0.83 -12.08
CA THR A 225 -6.86 2.16 -12.72
C THR A 225 -5.86 3.14 -12.10
N ARG A 226 -5.58 3.03 -10.79
CA ARG A 226 -4.60 3.88 -10.11
C ARG A 226 -3.15 3.41 -10.29
N THR A 227 -2.91 2.13 -10.57
CA THR A 227 -1.56 1.56 -10.69
C THR A 227 -1.06 1.41 -12.13
N ILE A 228 -1.89 1.77 -13.12
CA ILE A 228 -1.63 1.62 -14.56
C ILE A 228 -0.28 2.16 -15.07
N ASP A 229 0.25 3.22 -14.44
CA ASP A 229 1.51 3.85 -14.87
C ASP A 229 2.74 3.00 -14.52
N VAL A 230 2.61 2.08 -13.56
CA VAL A 230 3.71 1.25 -13.04
C VAL A 230 3.47 -0.25 -13.17
N PHE A 231 2.23 -0.68 -13.21
CA PHE A 231 1.81 -2.07 -13.39
C PHE A 231 0.91 -2.12 -14.63
N PRO A 232 1.08 -3.09 -15.55
CA PRO A 232 1.67 -4.42 -15.36
C PRO A 232 3.18 -4.55 -15.64
N GLY A 233 3.85 -3.54 -16.21
CA GLY A 233 5.30 -3.54 -16.50
C GLY A 233 5.79 -4.55 -17.56
N MET A 234 5.05 -5.63 -17.81
CA MET A 234 5.36 -6.69 -18.76
C MET A 234 4.19 -6.98 -19.69
N ARG A 235 4.49 -7.22 -20.98
CA ARG A 235 3.48 -7.52 -22.00
C ARG A 235 2.64 -8.75 -21.67
N LYS A 236 3.25 -9.83 -21.19
CA LYS A 236 2.54 -11.05 -20.79
C LYS A 236 1.54 -10.78 -19.67
N LEU A 237 1.91 -10.01 -18.64
CA LEU A 237 0.99 -9.71 -17.54
C LEU A 237 -0.18 -8.84 -18.02
N CYS A 238 0.09 -7.89 -18.93
CA CYS A 238 -0.94 -7.09 -19.60
C CYS A 238 -1.95 -7.96 -20.35
N GLU A 239 -1.49 -8.93 -21.15
CA GLU A 239 -2.37 -9.83 -21.90
C GLU A 239 -3.29 -10.66 -20.97
N HIS A 240 -2.81 -11.06 -19.79
CA HIS A 240 -3.64 -11.76 -18.81
C HIS A 240 -4.74 -10.86 -18.25
N LEU A 241 -4.41 -9.60 -17.91
CA LEU A 241 -5.40 -8.62 -17.45
C LEU A 241 -6.39 -8.29 -18.56
N GLU A 242 -5.93 -8.10 -19.79
CA GLU A 242 -6.79 -7.82 -20.94
C GLU A 242 -7.84 -8.91 -21.12
N ARG A 243 -7.45 -10.20 -21.09
CA ARG A 243 -8.40 -11.31 -21.21
C ARG A 243 -9.49 -11.26 -20.13
N LYS A 244 -9.12 -10.97 -18.88
CA LYS A 244 -10.08 -10.94 -17.76
C LYS A 244 -10.97 -9.71 -17.79
N VAL A 245 -10.40 -8.56 -18.12
CA VAL A 245 -11.15 -7.29 -18.24
C VAL A 245 -12.08 -7.33 -19.44
N ASP A 246 -11.70 -8.00 -20.54
CA ASP A 246 -12.55 -8.12 -21.72
C ASP A 246 -13.83 -8.93 -21.44
N VAL A 247 -13.74 -9.97 -20.60
CA VAL A 247 -14.93 -10.68 -20.10
C VAL A 247 -15.84 -9.72 -19.31
N LEU A 248 -15.27 -8.89 -18.43
CA LEU A 248 -16.02 -7.90 -17.65
C LEU A 248 -16.64 -6.78 -18.49
N ARG A 249 -16.25 -6.61 -19.77
CA ARG A 249 -16.91 -5.68 -20.70
C ARG A 249 -18.24 -6.20 -21.23
N SER A 250 -18.53 -7.48 -21.03
CA SER A 250 -19.83 -8.09 -21.34
C SER A 250 -20.66 -8.37 -20.08
N GLU A 251 -20.22 -7.85 -18.93
CA GLU A 251 -20.90 -7.99 -17.65
C GLU A 251 -22.28 -7.30 -17.64
N GLU A 252 -23.28 -7.93 -17.02
CA GLU A 252 -24.65 -7.38 -16.94
C GLU A 252 -24.72 -6.06 -16.16
N ARG A 253 -23.85 -5.94 -15.15
CA ARG A 253 -23.73 -4.78 -14.27
C ARG A 253 -23.06 -3.62 -15.02
N LYS A 254 -23.88 -2.70 -15.53
CA LYS A 254 -23.46 -1.59 -16.41
C LYS A 254 -22.34 -0.73 -15.83
N ASP A 255 -22.33 -0.49 -14.52
CA ASP A 255 -21.31 0.32 -13.88
C ASP A 255 -19.93 -0.37 -13.92
N LEU A 256 -19.86 -1.67 -13.60
CA LEU A 256 -18.64 -2.46 -13.74
C LEU A 256 -18.20 -2.56 -15.21
N GLN A 257 -19.16 -2.73 -16.12
CA GLN A 257 -18.91 -2.78 -17.56
C GLN A 257 -18.21 -1.50 -18.06
N ILE A 258 -18.68 -0.33 -17.61
CA ILE A 258 -18.09 0.98 -17.94
C ILE A 258 -16.67 1.07 -17.37
N GLN A 259 -16.47 0.71 -16.10
CA GLN A 259 -15.15 0.75 -15.48
C GLN A 259 -14.15 -0.21 -16.14
N ALA A 260 -14.59 -1.42 -16.48
CA ALA A 260 -13.79 -2.41 -17.20
C ALA A 260 -13.43 -1.90 -18.61
N SER A 261 -14.38 -1.31 -19.34
CA SER A 261 -14.14 -0.74 -20.67
C SER A 261 -13.16 0.44 -20.63
N GLN A 262 -13.29 1.31 -19.62
CA GLN A 262 -12.34 2.38 -19.38
C GLN A 262 -10.94 1.82 -19.11
N TYR A 263 -10.81 0.87 -18.19
CA TYR A 263 -9.53 0.28 -17.84
C TYR A 263 -8.90 -0.48 -19.02
N TYR A 264 -9.69 -1.20 -19.80
CA TYR A 264 -9.24 -1.86 -21.03
C TYR A 264 -8.62 -0.86 -22.02
N THR A 265 -9.26 0.30 -22.22
CA THR A 265 -8.74 1.37 -23.08
C THR A 265 -7.41 1.91 -22.57
N MET A 266 -7.26 2.02 -21.24
CA MET A 266 -6.00 2.43 -20.62
C MET A 266 -4.89 1.38 -20.82
N LEU A 267 -5.22 0.09 -20.70
CA LEU A 267 -4.29 -1.01 -21.00
C LEU A 267 -3.79 -0.96 -22.45
N GLN A 268 -4.68 -0.77 -23.43
CA GLN A 268 -4.27 -0.67 -24.84
C GLN A 268 -3.29 0.48 -25.09
N LYS A 269 -3.43 1.61 -24.38
CA LYS A 269 -2.52 2.76 -24.49
C LYS A 269 -1.13 2.46 -23.92
N VAL A 270 -1.04 1.64 -22.87
CA VAL A 270 0.23 1.30 -22.21
C VAL A 270 0.93 0.12 -22.87
N LYS A 271 0.18 -0.83 -23.43
CA LYS A 271 0.69 -2.08 -24.04
C LYS A 271 1.90 -1.91 -24.98
N PRO A 272 1.98 -0.90 -25.87
CA PRO A 272 3.13 -0.73 -26.75
C PRO A 272 4.45 -0.46 -26.00
N LYS A 273 4.36 0.22 -24.85
CA LYS A 273 5.51 0.63 -24.03
C LYS A 273 5.99 -0.46 -23.07
N LEU A 274 5.28 -1.59 -22.98
CA LEU A 274 5.58 -2.66 -22.03
C LEU A 274 6.76 -3.53 -22.49
N LEU A 275 7.54 -3.94 -21.49
CA LEU A 275 8.74 -4.75 -21.69
C LEU A 275 8.39 -6.21 -21.96
N THR A 276 9.29 -6.90 -22.66
CA THR A 276 9.29 -8.37 -22.64
C THR A 276 9.74 -8.87 -21.27
N GLN A 277 9.47 -10.15 -20.98
CA GLN A 277 9.91 -10.74 -19.72
C GLN A 277 11.44 -10.70 -19.56
N ASP A 278 12.17 -10.94 -20.65
CA ASP A 278 13.64 -10.91 -20.66
C ASP A 278 14.20 -9.50 -20.37
N GLN A 279 13.63 -8.49 -21.04
CA GLN A 279 13.96 -7.08 -20.80
C GLN A 279 13.61 -6.67 -19.36
N PHE A 280 12.47 -7.13 -18.84
CA PHE A 280 12.08 -6.86 -17.47
C PHE A 280 13.06 -7.52 -16.48
N CYS A 281 13.51 -8.74 -16.73
CA CYS A 281 14.48 -9.43 -15.89
C CYS A 281 15.93 -9.03 -16.16
N CYS A 282 16.20 -8.03 -17.00
CA CYS A 282 17.56 -7.58 -17.34
C CYS A 282 18.48 -8.71 -17.84
N GLY A 283 17.92 -9.72 -18.53
CA GLY A 283 18.66 -10.90 -19.02
C GLY A 283 19.00 -11.94 -17.94
N PHE A 284 18.62 -11.73 -16.68
CA PHE A 284 18.84 -12.72 -15.62
C PHE A 284 17.86 -13.89 -15.74
N ALA A 285 18.39 -15.11 -15.68
CA ALA A 285 17.60 -16.33 -15.80
C ALA A 285 16.67 -16.52 -14.58
N MET A 286 15.38 -16.71 -14.84
CA MET A 286 14.41 -17.13 -13.84
C MET A 286 14.35 -18.66 -13.78
N LYS A 287 14.48 -19.26 -12.58
CA LYS A 287 14.29 -20.72 -12.43
C LYS A 287 12.86 -21.10 -12.84
N GLN A 288 12.72 -22.20 -13.57
CA GLN A 288 11.49 -22.56 -14.30
C GLN A 288 10.22 -22.81 -13.45
N GLY A 289 10.30 -22.79 -12.11
CA GLY A 289 9.14 -22.96 -11.22
C GLY A 289 8.23 -21.73 -11.07
N ASP A 290 8.67 -20.54 -11.52
CA ASP A 290 8.00 -19.26 -11.25
C ASP A 290 7.28 -18.64 -12.46
N ARG A 291 7.10 -19.39 -13.57
CA ARG A 291 6.25 -18.90 -14.67
C ARG A 291 4.83 -18.64 -14.13
N PRO A 292 4.17 -17.52 -14.49
CA PRO A 292 2.74 -17.40 -14.23
C PRO A 292 2.08 -18.58 -14.93
N ALA A 293 1.52 -19.49 -14.12
CA ALA A 293 0.83 -20.67 -14.63
C ALA A 293 -0.25 -20.17 -15.60
N ALA A 294 -0.17 -20.62 -16.85
CA ALA A 294 -1.24 -20.46 -17.80
C ALA A 294 -2.47 -21.17 -17.20
N ALA A 295 -3.50 -20.40 -16.89
CA ALA A 295 -4.79 -20.95 -16.52
C ALA A 295 -5.51 -21.33 -17.82
N ASP A 296 -5.25 -22.53 -18.31
CA ASP A 296 -6.13 -23.25 -19.23
C ASP A 296 -6.21 -24.70 -18.74
N GLY A 297 -7.44 -25.16 -18.50
CA GLY A 297 -7.74 -26.31 -17.65
C GLY A 297 -7.49 -27.69 -18.27
N ALA A 298 -7.34 -28.68 -17.38
CA ALA A 298 -7.77 -30.05 -17.61
C ALA A 298 -8.12 -30.69 -16.26
N ALA A 299 -9.35 -31.19 -16.18
CA ALA A 299 -9.91 -31.93 -15.06
C ALA A 299 -9.17 -33.26 -14.81
N GLY A 300 -9.19 -33.68 -13.53
CA GLY A 300 -9.14 -35.08 -13.14
C GLY A 300 -7.76 -35.70 -12.97
N ARG A 301 -7.32 -35.79 -11.71
CA ARG A 301 -6.89 -37.08 -11.11
C ARG A 301 -6.82 -36.96 -9.60
N ALA A 302 -7.72 -37.68 -8.95
CA ALA A 302 -7.64 -38.01 -7.53
C ALA A 302 -6.36 -38.80 -7.24
N ALA A 303 -5.72 -38.51 -6.11
CA ALA A 303 -4.85 -39.45 -5.43
C ALA A 303 -4.79 -39.12 -3.93
N ALA A 304 -5.55 -39.94 -3.18
CA ALA A 304 -5.32 -40.46 -1.84
C ALA A 304 -4.46 -39.67 -0.86
N GLY A 305 -5.07 -39.33 0.28
CA GLY A 305 -4.39 -38.82 1.45
C GLY A 305 -3.58 -39.85 2.23
N LYS A 306 -2.79 -39.33 3.16
CA LYS A 306 -2.42 -40.00 4.41
C LYS A 306 -2.17 -38.93 5.47
N ALA A 307 -3.11 -38.82 6.39
CA ALA A 307 -2.94 -38.14 7.67
C ALA A 307 -2.01 -39.00 8.55
N ALA A 308 -1.00 -38.37 9.14
CA ALA A 308 -0.17 -38.99 10.16
C ALA A 308 -0.85 -38.83 11.52
N ALA A 309 -1.03 -39.97 12.18
CA ALA A 309 -1.66 -40.12 13.49
C ALA A 309 -0.80 -39.53 14.61
N VAL A 310 -1.47 -38.88 15.58
CA VAL A 310 -0.93 -38.64 16.92
C VAL A 310 -1.44 -39.77 17.81
N ALA A 311 -0.49 -40.43 18.48
CA ALA A 311 -0.71 -41.57 19.35
C ALA A 311 -1.35 -41.14 20.68
N GLU A 312 -2.39 -41.89 21.08
CA GLU A 312 -3.03 -41.83 22.39
C GLU A 312 -2.54 -43.04 23.21
N ALA A 313 -2.15 -42.80 24.47
CA ALA A 313 -1.78 -43.83 25.44
C ALA A 313 -2.95 -44.01 26.45
N PRO A 314 -3.12 -45.21 27.04
CA PRO A 314 -4.44 -45.72 27.38
C PRO A 314 -4.91 -45.36 28.79
N ALA A 315 -6.23 -45.28 28.91
CA ALA A 315 -6.97 -45.24 30.17
C ALA A 315 -7.10 -46.64 30.78
N THR A 316 -6.92 -46.73 32.10
CA THR A 316 -7.38 -47.84 32.95
C THR A 316 -8.71 -47.46 33.61
N ALA A 317 -9.70 -48.35 33.45
CA ALA A 317 -11.03 -48.23 34.00
C ALA A 317 -11.12 -48.74 35.44
N THR A 318 -11.96 -48.13 36.27
CA THR A 318 -12.63 -48.79 37.40
C THR A 318 -14.01 -48.16 37.63
N THR A 319 -14.90 -49.02 38.12
CA THR A 319 -16.36 -49.12 37.97
C THR A 319 -17.25 -48.31 38.93
N VAL A 320 -18.36 -47.78 38.38
CA VAL A 320 -19.79 -47.85 38.79
C VAL A 320 -20.20 -47.68 40.27
N LYS A 321 -21.05 -46.66 40.58
CA LYS A 321 -22.45 -46.81 41.06
C LYS A 321 -23.17 -45.49 41.44
N ASP A 322 -24.41 -45.40 40.94
CA ASP A 322 -25.68 -44.89 41.50
C ASP A 322 -25.97 -43.39 41.83
N GLU A 323 -27.17 -43.00 41.38
CA GLU A 323 -28.01 -41.78 41.42
C GLU A 323 -28.37 -41.18 42.83
N PRO A 324 -29.26 -40.14 42.99
CA PRO A 324 -29.88 -39.20 42.02
C PRO A 324 -29.87 -37.69 42.40
N SER A 325 -30.17 -36.90 41.37
CA SER A 325 -30.96 -35.63 41.28
C SER A 325 -31.44 -34.89 42.53
N ALA A 326 -31.16 -33.57 42.57
CA ALA A 326 -32.07 -32.56 43.12
C ALA A 326 -31.96 -31.23 42.34
N ASP A 327 -33.15 -30.79 41.93
CA ASP A 327 -33.57 -29.60 41.19
C ASP A 327 -33.40 -28.30 41.99
N VAL A 328 -32.79 -27.24 41.44
CA VAL A 328 -33.19 -25.85 41.75
C VAL A 328 -33.00 -24.93 40.54
N THR A 329 -34.11 -24.27 40.24
CA THR A 329 -34.48 -23.30 39.22
C THR A 329 -33.89 -21.89 39.43
N LYS A 330 -33.96 -21.10 38.34
CA LYS A 330 -34.08 -19.62 38.25
C LYS A 330 -32.77 -18.80 38.35
N ALA A 331 -32.34 -18.20 37.25
CA ALA A 331 -32.90 -17.03 36.55
C ALA A 331 -32.33 -15.70 37.09
N ARG A 332 -31.46 -15.14 36.26
CA ARG A 332 -30.87 -13.80 36.30
C ARG A 332 -31.94 -12.72 36.06
N PRO A 333 -31.93 -11.59 36.79
CA PRO A 333 -32.55 -10.36 36.33
C PRO A 333 -31.49 -9.38 35.79
N ARG A 334 -31.89 -8.66 34.74
CA ARG A 334 -31.22 -7.48 34.18
C ARG A 334 -31.91 -6.20 34.67
N THR A 335 -31.15 -5.10 34.55
CA THR A 335 -31.55 -3.68 34.32
C THR A 335 -32.12 -2.87 35.50
N PRO A 336 -32.11 -1.50 35.49
CA PRO A 336 -31.73 -0.57 34.40
C PRO A 336 -30.83 0.64 34.76
N GLU A 337 -30.50 1.36 33.68
CA GLU A 337 -30.03 2.75 33.52
C GLU A 337 -30.52 3.80 34.54
N ALA A 338 -29.64 4.78 34.80
CA ALA A 338 -30.03 6.16 35.07
C ALA A 338 -29.02 7.13 34.43
N THR A 339 -29.57 8.05 33.66
CA THR A 339 -28.94 9.17 32.94
C THR A 339 -28.70 10.33 33.90
N GLU A 340 -27.56 11.03 33.81
CA GLU A 340 -27.47 12.49 33.93
C GLU A 340 -26.05 12.99 33.60
N GLN A 341 -26.01 14.18 33.00
CA GLN A 341 -24.87 14.90 32.40
C GLN A 341 -24.88 16.33 33.00
N PRO A 342 -23.90 17.21 32.73
CA PRO A 342 -22.52 17.25 33.22
C PRO A 342 -22.23 18.55 34.01
N ASP A 343 -21.15 18.63 34.80
CA ASP A 343 -20.64 19.95 35.24
C ASP A 343 -19.11 20.03 35.43
N GLN A 344 -18.55 20.93 34.63
CA GLN A 344 -17.48 21.92 34.84
C GLN A 344 -16.09 21.58 35.44
N LEU A 345 -15.10 22.01 34.65
CA LEU A 345 -13.70 22.29 34.97
C LEU A 345 -13.53 23.17 36.23
N SER A 346 -12.59 22.79 37.10
CA SER A 346 -11.86 23.76 37.95
C SER A 346 -10.40 23.36 38.07
N THR A 347 -9.53 24.20 37.49
CA THR A 347 -8.09 24.20 37.66
C THR A 347 -7.71 24.87 38.98
N LYS A 348 -6.75 24.31 39.73
CA LYS A 348 -5.96 25.05 40.74
C LYS A 348 -4.48 24.65 40.66
N PRO A 349 -3.54 25.60 40.86
CA PRO A 349 -2.11 25.39 40.69
C PRO A 349 -1.44 24.89 41.98
N VAL A 350 -0.35 24.13 41.85
CA VAL A 350 0.53 23.77 42.97
C VAL A 350 1.85 24.52 42.82
N ALA A 351 2.21 25.19 43.92
CA ALA A 351 3.37 26.04 44.10
C ALA A 351 4.64 25.25 44.48
N SER A 352 5.76 25.93 44.31
CA SER A 352 7.17 25.57 44.47
C SER A 352 7.67 25.45 45.93
N SER A 353 8.56 24.46 46.14
CA SER A 353 9.73 24.41 47.05
C SER A 353 9.52 24.50 48.58
N PRO A 354 10.49 24.09 49.43
CA PRO A 354 11.95 23.99 49.25
C PRO A 354 12.44 22.80 48.43
#